data_AF-A0A4Z1CIT6-F1
#
_entry.id   AF-A0A4Z1CIT6-F1
#
_cell.length_a   1.000
_cell.length_b   1.000
_cell.length_c   1.000
_cell.angle_alpha   90.00
_cell.angle_beta   90.00
_cell.angle_gamma   90.00
#
_symmetry.space_group_name_H-M   'P 1'
#
loop_
_entity.id
_entity.type
_entity.pdbx_description
1 polymer ?
#
loop_
_entity_poly.entity_id
_entity_poly.type
_entity_poly.pdbx_seq_one_letter_code
_entity_poly.pdbx_strand_id
1 'polypeptide(L)'
;MPSQQPQQSQASRMPARRRQRSTRLAVAVALLAVGAVLVTGALVSTSAGLTAVAAVVAVLAGAAATRITHSELMQTRRDAARDRAVQAQEYRAITERRTAESAAFAADMSRRIAEREDAIGVLERALSDAQKNAAEQGLKRAQEARRADAAEQGRDTAERGRDEAESRAAEAIVLVAELEAEIDVVRAELDSLRAAAARRNHRSA
;
A
#
# COMPACT_ATOMS: atom_id res chain seq x y z
N MET A 1 9.94 -8.93 9.36
CA MET A 1 9.57 -9.11 7.93
C MET A 1 10.08 -10.47 7.49
N PRO A 2 9.29 -11.56 7.62
CA PRO A 2 9.75 -12.87 7.19
C PRO A 2 9.68 -12.93 5.67
N SER A 3 10.84 -13.09 5.04
CA SER A 3 11.02 -13.33 3.63
C SER A 3 10.30 -14.62 3.22
N GLN A 4 9.24 -14.48 2.43
CA GLN A 4 8.56 -15.61 1.82
C GLN A 4 9.52 -16.25 0.81
N GLN A 5 10.10 -17.38 1.19
CA GLN A 5 10.80 -18.24 0.25
C GLN A 5 9.80 -18.70 -0.82
N PRO A 6 10.13 -18.62 -2.12
CA PRO A 6 9.30 -19.25 -3.14
C PRO A 6 9.32 -20.75 -2.86
N GLN A 7 8.16 -21.28 -2.48
CA GLN A 7 7.89 -22.72 -2.48
C GLN A 7 8.10 -23.22 -3.90
N GLN A 8 9.34 -23.62 -4.21
CA GLN A 8 9.64 -24.42 -5.38
C GLN A 8 8.74 -25.63 -5.29
N SER A 9 7.72 -25.62 -6.13
CA SER A 9 6.80 -26.72 -6.30
C SER A 9 7.66 -27.93 -6.62
N GLN A 10 7.84 -28.81 -5.62
CA GLN A 10 8.27 -30.17 -5.86
C GLN A 10 7.18 -30.78 -6.73
N ALA A 11 7.31 -30.61 -8.04
CA ALA A 11 6.58 -31.41 -9.00
C ALA A 11 6.95 -32.84 -8.64
N SER A 12 6.02 -33.52 -7.99
CA SER A 12 6.11 -34.94 -7.71
C SER A 12 6.38 -35.61 -9.05
N ARG A 13 7.64 -35.92 -9.34
CA ARG A 13 7.97 -36.85 -10.41
C ARG A 13 7.34 -38.14 -9.95
N MET A 14 6.11 -38.40 -10.42
CA MET A 14 5.45 -39.66 -10.16
C MET A 14 6.45 -40.74 -10.55
N PRO A 15 6.77 -41.68 -9.64
CA PRO A 15 7.69 -42.75 -9.97
C PRO A 15 7.12 -43.42 -11.21
N ALA A 16 7.92 -43.51 -12.27
CA ALA A 16 7.56 -44.27 -13.46
C ALA A 16 7.19 -45.67 -12.95
N ARG A 17 5.89 -45.95 -12.82
CA ARG A 17 5.36 -47.21 -12.31
C ARG A 17 5.89 -48.27 -13.26
N ARG A 18 6.98 -48.93 -12.87
CA ARG A 18 7.60 -50.05 -13.56
C ARG A 18 6.51 -51.10 -13.70
N ARG A 19 5.82 -51.09 -14.85
CA ARG A 19 4.61 -51.87 -15.09
C ARG A 19 4.95 -53.34 -14.83
N GLN A 20 4.17 -53.94 -13.94
CA GLN A 20 4.23 -55.36 -13.60
C GLN A 20 4.15 -56.16 -14.90
N ARG A 21 5.06 -57.12 -15.10
CA ARG A 21 5.12 -57.92 -16.34
C ARG A 21 3.78 -58.67 -16.49
N SER A 22 3.06 -58.42 -17.59
CA SER A 22 1.78 -59.08 -17.86
C SER A 22 1.98 -60.60 -17.90
N THR A 23 1.23 -61.33 -17.08
CA THR A 23 1.26 -62.80 -17.04
C THR A 23 0.93 -63.41 -18.39
N ARG A 24 0.11 -62.74 -19.22
CA ARG A 24 -0.25 -63.17 -20.57
C ARG A 24 0.93 -63.11 -21.54
N LEU A 25 1.78 -62.08 -21.44
CA LEU A 25 3.03 -62.02 -22.19
C LEU A 25 4.00 -63.11 -21.74
N ALA A 26 4.06 -63.42 -20.43
CA ALA A 26 4.88 -64.53 -19.94
C ALA A 26 4.41 -65.89 -20.50
N VAL A 27 3.09 -66.13 -20.59
CA VAL A 27 2.52 -67.34 -21.22
C VAL A 27 2.86 -67.41 -22.71
N ALA A 28 2.75 -66.30 -23.45
CA ALA A 28 3.11 -66.27 -24.87
C ALA A 28 4.59 -66.63 -25.10
N VAL A 29 5.49 -66.09 -24.26
CA VAL A 29 6.92 -66.43 -24.30
C VAL A 29 7.17 -67.90 -23.94
N ALA A 30 6.47 -68.42 -22.93
CA ALA A 30 6.58 -69.82 -22.54
C ALA A 30 6.13 -70.78 -23.65
N LEU A 31 5.04 -70.47 -24.36
CA LEU A 31 4.56 -71.26 -25.50
C LEU A 31 5.59 -71.33 -26.63
N LEU A 32 6.24 -70.20 -26.94
CA LEU A 32 7.31 -70.16 -27.94
C LEU A 32 8.54 -70.96 -27.50
N ALA A 33 8.92 -70.87 -26.22
CA ALA A 33 10.04 -71.63 -25.67
C ALA A 33 9.78 -73.14 -25.71
N VAL A 34 8.58 -73.59 -25.32
CA VAL A 34 8.18 -75.00 -25.38
C VAL A 34 8.18 -75.50 -26.83
N GLY A 35 7.62 -74.72 -27.77
CA GLY A 35 7.64 -75.06 -29.19
C GLY A 35 9.06 -75.24 -29.74
N ALA A 36 9.98 -74.34 -29.37
CA ALA A 36 11.39 -74.43 -29.77
C ALA A 36 12.08 -75.68 -29.20
N VAL A 37 11.85 -76.02 -27.93
CA VAL A 37 12.39 -77.22 -27.28
C VAL A 37 11.85 -78.50 -27.93
N LEU A 38 10.55 -78.54 -28.27
CA LEU A 38 9.94 -79.69 -28.93
C LEU A 38 10.54 -79.94 -30.32
N VAL A 39 10.70 -78.88 -31.12
CA VAL A 39 11.29 -78.99 -32.46
C VAL A 39 12.75 -79.43 -32.40
N THR A 40 13.54 -78.85 -31.49
CA THR A 40 14.94 -79.26 -31.30
C THR A 40 15.07 -80.70 -30.81
N GLY A 41 14.23 -81.13 -29.87
CA GLY A 41 14.19 -82.53 -29.43
C GLY A 41 13.81 -83.52 -30.54
N ALA A 42 12.81 -83.17 -31.36
CA ALA A 42 12.39 -84.00 -32.48
C ALA A 42 13.46 -84.13 -33.56
N LEU A 43 14.23 -83.05 -33.82
CA LEU A 43 15.35 -83.05 -34.76
C LEU A 43 16.45 -84.04 -34.34
N VAL A 44 16.81 -84.07 -33.05
CA VAL A 44 17.84 -85.00 -32.53
C VAL A 44 17.41 -86.46 -32.66
N SER A 45 16.11 -86.75 -32.55
CA SER A 45 15.57 -88.11 -32.69
C SER A 45 15.68 -88.68 -34.12
N THR A 46 15.96 -87.85 -35.13
CA THR A 46 16.04 -88.24 -36.56
C THR A 46 14.76 -88.94 -37.11
N SER A 47 13.64 -88.82 -36.41
CA SER A 47 12.36 -89.44 -36.78
C SER A 47 11.50 -88.47 -37.58
N ALA A 48 11.21 -88.82 -38.84
CA ALA A 48 10.40 -87.99 -39.74
C ALA A 48 8.96 -87.78 -39.26
N GLY A 49 8.37 -88.77 -38.57
CA GLY A 49 7.02 -88.64 -38.01
C GLY A 49 6.99 -87.66 -36.83
N LEU A 50 7.97 -87.75 -35.92
CA LEU A 50 8.06 -86.87 -34.75
C LEU A 50 8.36 -85.42 -35.16
N THR A 51 9.21 -85.21 -36.16
CA THR A 51 9.53 -83.87 -36.67
C THR A 51 8.31 -83.21 -37.32
N ALA A 52 7.51 -83.96 -38.10
CA ALA A 52 6.28 -83.45 -38.69
C ALA A 52 5.25 -83.02 -37.63
N VAL A 53 5.03 -83.86 -36.61
CA VAL A 53 4.11 -83.51 -35.50
C VAL A 53 4.62 -82.32 -34.71
N ALA A 54 5.92 -82.28 -34.36
CA ALA A 54 6.52 -81.17 -33.64
C ALA A 54 6.42 -79.85 -34.43
N ALA A 55 6.60 -79.88 -35.75
CA ALA A 55 6.44 -78.71 -36.61
C ALA A 55 5.02 -78.16 -36.58
N VAL A 56 4.00 -79.02 -36.69
CA VAL A 56 2.59 -78.59 -36.60
C VAL A 56 2.29 -77.98 -35.24
N VAL A 57 2.73 -78.62 -34.15
CA VAL A 57 2.54 -78.10 -32.78
C VAL A 57 3.23 -76.76 -32.60
N ALA A 58 4.45 -76.59 -33.12
CA ALA A 58 5.20 -75.33 -33.02
C ALA A 58 4.51 -74.19 -33.79
N VAL A 59 3.95 -74.46 -34.97
CA VAL A 59 3.18 -73.46 -35.73
C VAL A 59 1.91 -73.05 -34.98
N LEU A 60 1.17 -74.00 -34.40
CA LEU A 60 -0.02 -73.70 -33.60
C LEU A 60 0.34 -72.90 -32.33
N ALA A 61 1.42 -73.27 -31.65
CA ALA A 61 1.91 -72.53 -30.48
C ALA A 61 2.36 -71.11 -30.85
N GLY A 62 3.03 -70.94 -31.98
CA GLY A 62 3.41 -69.63 -32.52
C GLY A 62 2.21 -68.76 -32.84
N ALA A 63 1.21 -69.29 -33.56
CA ALA A 63 -0.02 -68.59 -33.88
C ALA A 63 -0.78 -68.15 -32.61
N ALA A 64 -0.86 -69.02 -31.59
CA ALA A 64 -1.46 -68.69 -30.31
C ALA A 64 -0.69 -67.57 -29.58
N ALA A 65 0.64 -67.65 -29.52
CA ALA A 65 1.49 -66.64 -28.91
C ALA A 65 1.37 -65.27 -29.60
N THR A 66 1.32 -65.23 -30.94
CA THR A 66 1.10 -63.99 -31.70
C THR A 66 -0.28 -63.39 -31.41
N ARG A 67 -1.34 -64.22 -31.36
CA ARG A 67 -2.69 -63.74 -31.04
C ARG A 67 -2.76 -63.12 -29.64
N ILE A 68 -2.18 -63.80 -28.64
CA ILE A 68 -2.11 -63.29 -27.26
C ILE A 68 -1.38 -61.94 -27.24
N THR A 69 -0.18 -61.89 -27.82
CA THR A 69 0.64 -60.66 -27.87
C THR A 69 -0.09 -59.52 -28.58
N HIS A 70 -0.76 -59.79 -29.69
CA HIS A 70 -1.52 -58.80 -30.44
C HIS A 70 -2.68 -58.24 -29.61
N SER A 71 -3.46 -59.10 -28.95
CA SER A 71 -4.58 -58.66 -28.10
C SER A 71 -4.11 -57.79 -26.93
N GLU A 72 -3.02 -58.16 -26.26
CA GLU A 72 -2.42 -57.39 -25.17
C GLU A 72 -1.90 -56.03 -25.64
N LEU A 73 -1.28 -55.97 -26.83
CA LEU A 73 -0.79 -54.73 -27.41
C LEU A 73 -1.95 -53.78 -27.75
N MET A 74 -3.03 -54.29 -28.35
CA MET A 74 -4.21 -53.49 -28.66
C MET A 74 -4.90 -52.98 -27.40
N GLN A 75 -5.03 -53.83 -26.37
CA GLN A 75 -5.59 -53.43 -25.07
C GLN A 75 -4.71 -52.35 -24.41
N THR A 76 -3.40 -52.57 -24.34
CA THR A 76 -2.45 -51.61 -23.78
C THR A 76 -2.50 -50.26 -24.48
N ARG A 77 -2.64 -50.25 -25.82
CA ARG A 77 -2.80 -48.99 -26.58
C ARG A 77 -4.08 -48.26 -26.22
N ARG A 78 -5.20 -48.97 -26.08
CA ARG A 78 -6.48 -48.38 -25.67
C ARG A 78 -6.41 -47.82 -24.26
N ASP A 79 -5.87 -48.59 -23.32
CA ASP A 79 -5.72 -48.16 -21.93
C ASP A 79 -4.81 -46.91 -21.85
N ALA A 80 -3.68 -46.91 -22.57
CA ALA A 80 -2.79 -45.76 -22.62
C ALA A 80 -3.42 -44.52 -23.27
N ALA A 81 -4.33 -44.69 -24.23
CA ALA A 81 -5.09 -43.58 -24.80
C ALA A 81 -6.12 -43.04 -23.80
N ARG A 82 -6.82 -43.93 -23.10
CA ARG A 82 -7.79 -43.58 -22.05
C ARG A 82 -7.11 -42.85 -20.88
N ASP A 83 -5.98 -43.36 -20.40
CA ASP A 83 -5.20 -42.76 -19.31
C ASP A 83 -4.76 -41.34 -19.67
N ARG A 84 -4.30 -41.13 -20.91
CA ARG A 84 -3.92 -39.79 -21.39
C ARG A 84 -5.12 -38.85 -21.50
N ALA A 85 -6.27 -39.36 -21.92
CA ALA A 85 -7.51 -38.56 -21.97
C ALA A 85 -7.97 -38.15 -20.56
N VAL A 86 -7.92 -39.07 -19.59
CA VAL A 86 -8.25 -38.78 -18.18
C VAL A 86 -7.28 -37.75 -17.61
N GLN A 87 -5.97 -37.94 -17.79
CA GLN A 87 -4.97 -36.97 -17.35
C GLN A 87 -5.22 -35.59 -17.97
N ALA A 88 -5.50 -35.51 -19.27
CA ALA A 88 -5.79 -34.23 -19.93
C ALA A 88 -7.03 -33.55 -19.34
N GLN A 89 -8.07 -34.30 -18.99
CA GLN A 89 -9.27 -33.77 -18.31
C GLN A 89 -8.96 -33.26 -16.90
N GLU A 90 -8.18 -34.00 -16.12
CA GLU A 90 -7.75 -33.58 -14.77
C GLU A 90 -6.90 -32.30 -14.81
N TYR A 91 -5.92 -32.24 -15.72
CA TYR A 91 -5.11 -31.04 -15.94
C TYR A 91 -5.95 -29.86 -16.39
N ARG A 92 -6.93 -30.08 -17.26
CA ARG A 92 -7.89 -29.04 -17.67
C ARG A 92 -8.68 -28.52 -16.48
N ALA A 93 -9.24 -29.39 -15.64
CA ALA A 93 -10.00 -28.98 -14.46
C ALA A 93 -9.15 -28.18 -13.46
N ILE A 94 -7.90 -28.60 -13.21
CA ILE A 94 -6.96 -27.87 -12.36
C ILE A 94 -6.63 -26.50 -12.96
N THR A 95 -6.44 -26.44 -14.28
CA THR A 95 -6.14 -25.19 -14.98
C THR A 95 -7.31 -24.23 -14.92
N GLU A 96 -8.53 -24.69 -15.23
CA GLU A 96 -9.75 -23.89 -15.13
C GLU A 96 -9.93 -23.31 -13.73
N ARG A 97 -9.74 -24.14 -12.68
CA ARG A 97 -9.80 -23.68 -11.29
C ARG A 97 -8.74 -22.62 -10.98
N ARG A 98 -7.47 -22.86 -11.34
CA ARG A 98 -6.38 -21.91 -11.08
C ARG A 98 -6.57 -20.59 -11.84
N THR A 99 -7.06 -20.65 -13.08
CA THR A 99 -7.37 -19.47 -13.88
C THR A 99 -8.51 -18.67 -13.24
N ALA A 100 -9.56 -19.34 -12.76
CA ALA A 100 -10.65 -18.68 -12.05
C ALA A 100 -10.18 -18.03 -10.74
N GLU A 101 -9.38 -18.73 -9.93
CA GLU A 101 -8.77 -18.21 -8.70
C GLU A 101 -7.86 -17.00 -8.99
N SER A 102 -7.02 -17.10 -10.03
CA SER A 102 -6.12 -16.00 -10.43
C SER A 102 -6.88 -14.77 -10.93
N ALA A 103 -7.95 -14.98 -11.71
CA ALA A 103 -8.81 -13.89 -12.20
C ALA A 103 -9.55 -13.19 -11.06
N ALA A 104 -10.09 -13.96 -10.10
CA ALA A 104 -10.74 -13.40 -8.91
C ALA A 104 -9.76 -12.62 -8.04
N PHE A 105 -8.54 -13.13 -7.85
CA PHE A 105 -7.49 -12.43 -7.11
C PHE A 105 -7.08 -11.12 -7.80
N ALA A 106 -6.88 -11.14 -9.12
CA ALA A 106 -6.54 -9.94 -9.88
C ALA A 106 -7.64 -8.88 -9.76
N ALA A 107 -8.92 -9.27 -9.89
CA ALA A 107 -10.06 -8.36 -9.72
C ALA A 107 -10.13 -7.75 -8.32
N ASP A 108 -9.92 -8.55 -7.26
CA ASP A 108 -9.91 -8.04 -5.88
C ASP A 108 -8.77 -7.05 -5.65
N MET A 109 -7.56 -7.37 -6.13
CA MET A 109 -6.40 -6.49 -6.00
C MET A 109 -6.58 -5.19 -6.79
N SER A 110 -7.11 -5.24 -8.02
CA SER A 110 -7.42 -4.05 -8.81
C SER A 110 -8.43 -3.16 -8.10
N ARG A 111 -9.48 -3.73 -7.52
CA ARG A 111 -10.46 -2.97 -6.72
C ARG A 111 -9.80 -2.28 -5.52
N ARG A 112 -8.98 -3.01 -4.75
CA ARG A 112 -8.28 -2.46 -3.58
C ARG A 112 -7.30 -1.35 -3.95
N ILE A 113 -6.64 -1.46 -5.10
CA ILE A 113 -5.76 -0.41 -5.61
C ILE A 113 -6.58 0.84 -5.92
N ALA A 114 -7.69 0.70 -6.66
CA ALA A 114 -8.56 1.83 -7.00
C ALA A 114 -9.13 2.52 -5.75
N GLU A 115 -9.58 1.75 -4.76
CA GLU A 115 -10.06 2.29 -3.47
C GLU A 115 -8.97 3.10 -2.74
N ARG A 116 -7.72 2.61 -2.77
CA ARG A 116 -6.59 3.31 -2.14
C ARG A 116 -6.18 4.55 -2.91
N GLU A 117 -6.17 4.51 -4.24
CA GLU A 117 -5.88 5.66 -5.08
C GLU A 117 -6.88 6.78 -4.87
N ASP A 118 -8.17 6.46 -4.76
CA ASP A 118 -9.20 7.46 -4.43
C ASP A 118 -9.01 8.05 -3.02
N ALA A 119 -8.74 7.20 -2.03
CA ALA A 119 -8.44 7.66 -0.67
C ALA A 119 -7.21 8.58 -0.62
N ILE A 120 -6.13 8.24 -1.36
CA ILE A 120 -4.94 9.08 -1.50
C ILE A 120 -5.33 10.42 -2.15
N GLY A 121 -6.09 10.40 -3.25
CA GLY A 121 -6.53 11.62 -3.92
C GLY A 121 -7.37 12.54 -3.02
N VAL A 122 -8.22 11.98 -2.15
CA VAL A 122 -8.95 12.76 -1.13
C VAL A 122 -8.00 13.38 -0.11
N LEU A 123 -7.04 12.59 0.40
CA LEU A 123 -6.05 13.07 1.36
C LEU A 123 -5.15 14.16 0.79
N GLU A 124 -4.71 14.04 -0.46
CA GLU A 124 -3.89 15.04 -1.15
C GLU A 124 -4.62 16.37 -1.31
N ARG A 125 -5.91 16.34 -1.67
CA ARG A 125 -6.76 17.55 -1.74
C ARG A 125 -6.93 18.17 -0.37
N ALA A 126 -7.29 17.38 0.64
CA ALA A 126 -7.46 17.87 2.02
C ALA A 126 -6.17 18.47 2.58
N LEU A 127 -5.01 17.87 2.30
CA LEU A 127 -3.71 18.38 2.69
C LEU A 127 -3.40 19.70 2.00
N SER A 128 -3.67 19.80 0.70
CA SER A 128 -3.46 21.02 -0.08
C SER A 128 -4.32 22.18 0.45
N ASP A 129 -5.58 21.90 0.78
CA ASP A 129 -6.49 22.91 1.35
C ASP A 129 -6.08 23.31 2.77
N ALA A 130 -5.66 22.35 3.60
CA ALA A 130 -5.12 22.62 4.92
C ALA A 130 -3.86 23.50 4.87
N GLN A 131 -2.95 23.26 3.92
CA GLN A 131 -1.76 24.08 3.71
C GLN A 131 -2.10 25.51 3.27
N LYS A 132 -3.04 25.67 2.34
CA LYS A 132 -3.54 27.01 1.93
C LYS A 132 -4.15 27.75 3.10
N ASN A 133 -5.04 27.11 3.86
CA ASN A 133 -5.67 27.69 5.03
C ASN A 133 -4.62 28.08 6.08
N ALA A 134 -3.63 27.24 6.33
CA ALA A 134 -2.55 27.56 7.26
C ALA A 134 -1.74 28.80 6.81
N ALA A 135 -1.43 28.91 5.52
CA ALA A 135 -0.75 30.08 4.95
C ALA A 135 -1.59 31.35 5.08
N GLU A 136 -2.89 31.29 4.78
CA GLU A 136 -3.81 32.42 4.94
C GLU A 136 -3.95 32.86 6.39
N GLN A 137 -4.05 31.91 7.32
CA GLN A 137 -4.10 32.21 8.76
C GLN A 137 -2.79 32.83 9.25
N GLY A 138 -1.64 32.35 8.75
CA GLY A 138 -0.35 32.95 9.00
C GLY A 138 -0.28 34.41 8.53
N LEU A 139 -0.79 34.69 7.31
CA LEU A 139 -0.84 36.05 6.77
C LEU A 139 -1.73 36.96 7.60
N LYS A 140 -2.95 36.51 7.96
CA LYS A 140 -3.90 37.26 8.79
C LYS A 140 -3.30 37.58 10.15
N ARG A 141 -2.67 36.60 10.81
CA ARG A 141 -1.99 36.80 12.09
C ARG A 141 -0.85 37.81 11.99
N ALA A 142 -0.04 37.73 10.93
CA ALA A 142 1.05 38.70 10.72
C ALA A 142 0.54 40.12 10.44
N GLN A 143 -0.61 40.26 9.76
CA GLN A 143 -1.26 41.56 9.57
C GLN A 143 -1.86 42.10 10.88
N GLU A 144 -2.47 41.24 11.69
CA GLU A 144 -3.02 41.62 13.00
C GLU A 144 -1.91 42.05 13.95
N ALA A 145 -0.81 41.30 14.02
CA ALA A 145 0.36 41.65 14.83
C ALA A 145 0.89 43.04 14.46
N ARG A 146 1.08 43.32 13.17
CA ARG A 146 1.49 44.66 12.70
C ARG A 146 0.51 45.77 13.08
N ARG A 147 -0.80 45.49 13.04
CA ARG A 147 -1.82 46.46 13.47
C ARG A 147 -1.78 46.71 14.97
N ALA A 148 -1.57 45.65 15.76
CA ALA A 148 -1.40 45.76 17.21
C ALA A 148 -0.13 46.57 17.56
N ASP A 149 1.01 46.27 16.94
CA ASP A 149 2.27 46.98 17.16
C ASP A 149 2.14 48.48 16.84
N ALA A 150 1.48 48.81 15.73
CA ALA A 150 1.24 50.21 15.36
C ALA A 150 0.29 50.93 16.34
N ALA A 151 -0.72 50.23 16.85
CA ALA A 151 -1.64 50.78 17.85
C ALA A 151 -0.96 50.97 19.21
N GLU A 152 -0.09 50.05 19.63
CA GLU A 152 0.72 50.16 20.84
C GLU A 152 1.67 51.36 20.77
N GLN A 153 2.41 51.49 19.65
CA GLN A 153 3.26 52.68 19.42
C GLN A 153 2.46 53.97 19.43
N GLY A 154 1.28 53.99 18.79
CA GLY A 154 0.38 55.13 18.80
C GLY A 154 -0.07 55.50 20.22
N ARG A 155 -0.45 54.50 21.02
CA ARG A 155 -0.81 54.69 22.42
C ARG A 155 0.34 55.27 23.23
N ASP A 156 1.54 54.71 23.12
CA ASP A 156 2.72 55.18 23.86
C ASP A 156 3.11 56.61 23.48
N THR A 157 2.92 57.01 22.22
CA THR A 157 3.12 58.40 21.80
C THR A 157 2.05 59.34 22.35
N ALA A 158 0.79 58.91 22.39
CA ALA A 158 -0.31 59.69 22.94
C ALA A 158 -0.20 59.86 24.46
N GLU A 159 0.19 58.80 25.17
CA GLU A 159 0.46 58.83 26.62
C GLU A 159 1.57 59.83 26.94
N ARG A 160 2.71 59.77 26.23
CA ARG A 160 3.79 60.76 26.39
C ARG A 160 3.34 62.20 26.11
N GLY A 161 2.61 62.42 25.01
CA GLY A 161 2.09 63.74 24.68
C GLY A 161 1.08 64.28 25.70
N ARG A 162 0.28 63.39 26.31
CA ARG A 162 -0.63 63.73 27.40
C ARG A 162 0.14 64.13 28.65
N ASP A 163 1.13 63.35 29.06
CA ASP A 163 1.93 63.63 30.25
C ASP A 163 2.71 64.96 30.09
N GLU A 164 3.24 65.25 28.90
CA GLU A 164 3.87 66.54 28.58
C GLU A 164 2.87 67.72 28.64
N ALA A 165 1.64 67.52 28.14
CA ALA A 165 0.60 68.54 28.21
C ALA A 165 0.12 68.77 29.66
N GLU A 166 -0.02 67.70 30.45
CA GLU A 166 -0.36 67.76 31.87
C GLU A 166 0.74 68.50 32.66
N SER A 167 2.03 68.23 32.40
CA SER A 167 3.15 68.98 33.02
C SER A 167 3.09 70.47 32.69
N ARG A 168 2.93 70.83 31.41
CA ARG A 168 2.80 72.24 30.99
C ARG A 168 1.58 72.93 31.59
N ALA A 169 0.46 72.22 31.72
CA ALA A 169 -0.74 72.75 32.36
C ALA A 169 -0.50 73.01 33.85
N ALA A 170 0.17 72.08 34.56
CA ALA A 170 0.53 72.27 35.96
C ALA A 170 1.49 73.47 36.16
N GLU A 171 2.52 73.59 35.32
CA GLU A 171 3.42 74.74 35.31
C GLU A 171 2.67 76.06 35.08
N ALA A 172 1.74 76.10 34.11
CA ALA A 172 0.93 77.28 33.84
C ALA A 172 0.00 77.63 35.01
N ILE A 173 -0.60 76.65 35.68
CA ILE A 173 -1.44 76.87 36.87
C ILE A 173 -0.62 77.50 37.99
N VAL A 174 0.61 77.02 38.24
CA VAL A 174 1.50 77.59 39.26
C VAL A 174 1.88 79.03 38.89
N LEU A 175 2.29 79.29 37.66
CA LEU A 175 2.63 80.64 37.19
C LEU A 175 1.45 81.61 37.31
N VAL A 176 0.22 81.16 36.99
CA VAL A 176 -0.98 81.98 37.17
C VAL A 176 -1.20 82.30 38.64
N ALA A 177 -1.07 81.33 39.54
CA ALA A 177 -1.22 81.57 40.98
C ALA A 177 -0.14 82.53 41.52
N GLU A 178 1.11 82.41 41.05
CA GLU A 178 2.20 83.35 41.38
C GLU A 178 1.87 84.76 40.88
N LEU A 179 1.42 84.93 39.64
CA LEU A 179 1.02 86.23 39.08
C LEU A 179 -0.19 86.83 39.80
N GLU A 180 -1.18 86.02 40.18
CA GLU A 180 -2.33 86.46 40.97
C GLU A 180 -1.89 86.98 42.34
N ALA A 181 -0.96 86.27 43.00
CA ALA A 181 -0.37 86.72 44.27
C ALA A 181 0.42 88.04 44.11
N GLU A 182 1.22 88.17 43.05
CA GLU A 182 1.92 89.43 42.73
C GLU A 182 0.93 90.58 42.47
N ILE A 183 -0.16 90.34 41.74
CA ILE A 183 -1.23 91.33 41.49
C ILE A 183 -1.86 91.78 42.81
N ASP A 184 -2.16 90.84 43.72
CA ASP A 184 -2.76 91.16 45.02
C ASP A 184 -1.80 92.00 45.89
N VAL A 185 -0.50 91.70 45.87
CA VAL A 185 0.52 92.53 46.54
C VAL A 185 0.59 93.93 45.94
N VAL A 186 0.68 94.05 44.61
CA VAL A 186 0.73 95.36 43.91
C VAL A 186 -0.54 96.17 44.17
N ARG A 187 -1.72 95.54 44.19
CA ARG A 187 -2.98 96.21 44.56
C ARG A 187 -2.94 96.74 46.00
N ALA A 188 -2.47 95.94 46.94
CA ALA A 188 -2.33 96.35 48.34
C ALA A 188 -1.34 97.52 48.50
N GLU A 189 -0.21 97.50 47.80
CA GLU A 189 0.74 98.61 47.74
C GLU A 189 0.09 99.88 47.18
N LEU A 190 -0.66 99.77 46.09
CA LEU A 190 -1.32 100.90 45.43
C LEU A 190 -2.43 101.51 46.29
N ASP A 191 -3.21 100.70 46.99
CA ASP A 191 -4.20 101.15 47.97
C ASP A 191 -3.53 101.82 49.18
N SER A 192 -2.38 101.32 49.63
CA SER A 192 -1.59 101.96 50.69
C SER A 192 -1.09 103.36 50.28
N LEU A 193 -0.61 103.50 49.04
CA LEU A 193 -0.15 104.77 48.45
C LEU A 193 -1.31 105.76 48.29
N ARG A 194 -2.47 105.30 47.79
CA ARG A 194 -3.69 106.12 47.70
C ARG A 194 -4.15 106.60 49.07
N ALA A 195 -4.16 105.73 50.08
CA ALA A 195 -4.51 106.10 51.45
C ALA A 195 -3.51 107.10 52.06
N ALA A 196 -2.22 107.00 51.72
CA ALA A 196 -1.20 107.98 52.13
C ALA A 196 -1.38 109.33 51.43
N ALA A 197 -1.71 109.34 50.14
CA ALA A 197 -2.00 110.56 49.38
C ALA A 197 -3.28 111.26 49.86
N ALA A 198 -4.35 110.49 50.16
CA ALA A 198 -5.58 111.03 50.74
C ALA A 198 -5.33 111.67 52.12
N ARG A 199 -4.54 111.02 52.97
CA ARG A 199 -4.08 111.60 54.26
C ARG A 199 -3.26 112.88 54.07
N ARG A 200 -2.49 112.99 52.98
CA ARG A 200 -1.74 114.21 52.65
C ARG A 200 -2.66 115.36 52.23
N ASN A 201 -3.68 115.09 51.41
CA ASN A 201 -4.67 116.10 50.99
C ASN A 201 -5.58 116.56 52.14
N HIS A 202 -5.86 115.70 53.12
CA HIS A 202 -6.64 116.06 54.32
C HIS A 202 -5.85 116.88 55.36
N ARG A 203 -4.51 116.95 55.23
CA ARG A 203 -3.64 117.81 56.06
C ARG A 203 -3.41 119.21 55.47
N SER A 204 -3.94 119.48 54.27
CA SER A 204 -3.77 120.73 53.54
C SER A 204 -5.08 121.55 53.38
N ALA A 205 -6.09 121.25 54.20
CA ALA A 205 -7.31 122.04 54.39
C ALA A 205 -7.40 122.45 55.86
#